data_AF-A0A847EB31-F1
#
_entry.id   AF-A0A847EB31-F1
#
_cell.length_a   1.000
_cell.length_b   1.000
_cell.length_c   1.000
_cell.angle_alpha   90.00
_cell.angle_beta   90.00
_cell.angle_gamma   90.00
#
_symmetry.space_group_name_H-M   'P 1'
#
loop_
_entity.id
_entity.type
_entity.pdbx_description
1 polymer ?
#
loop_
_entity_poly.entity_id
_entity_poly.type
_entity_poly.pdbx_seq_one_letter_code
_entity_poly.pdbx_strand_id
1 'polypeptide(L)'
;MNLYRGVPHALVLCAYQLTDANAFHQMLEEKDGMARLLVCTRFDPSVNYAKKMIVQPGQDLYEAMEKTEGTRQVALIAGYYEFQKKQAVKIISLPVKKMFFFKKAGGTDISLYLSSQEIQDMPDQKSEGGK
;
A
#
# COMPACT_ATOMS: atom_id res chain seq x y z
N MET A 1 -3.52 -10.14 -12.55
CA MET A 1 -3.96 -8.88 -11.91
C MET A 1 -5.43 -8.66 -12.20
N ASN A 2 -6.25 -8.40 -11.17
CA ASN A 2 -7.71 -8.15 -11.21
C ASN A 2 -8.48 -8.78 -12.38
N LEU A 3 -8.87 -10.05 -12.25
CA LEU A 3 -9.53 -10.79 -13.33
C LEU A 3 -11.04 -10.55 -13.28
N TYR A 4 -11.55 -9.69 -14.17
CA TYR A 4 -12.98 -9.62 -14.46
C TYR A 4 -13.27 -10.47 -15.70
N ARG A 5 -14.07 -11.54 -15.55
CA ARG A 5 -14.38 -12.51 -16.63
C ARG A 5 -13.14 -13.09 -17.32
N GLY A 6 -12.05 -13.29 -16.58
CA GLY A 6 -10.80 -13.85 -17.09
C GLY A 6 -9.88 -12.86 -17.81
N VAL A 7 -10.26 -11.58 -17.91
CA VAL A 7 -9.42 -10.53 -18.52
C VAL A 7 -8.78 -9.67 -17.43
N PRO A 8 -7.45 -9.48 -17.43
CA PRO A 8 -6.79 -8.55 -16.53
C PRO A 8 -7.23 -7.10 -16.77
N HIS A 9 -7.60 -6.39 -15.71
CA HIS A 9 -7.97 -4.97 -15.76
C HIS A 9 -7.04 -4.12 -14.90
N ALA A 10 -6.98 -2.83 -15.22
CA ALA A 10 -6.29 -1.84 -14.39
C ALA A 10 -6.81 -1.88 -12.94
N LEU A 11 -5.89 -1.80 -11.99
CA LEU A 11 -6.19 -1.78 -10.57
C LEU A 11 -5.97 -0.38 -10.03
N VAL A 12 -6.96 0.12 -9.29
CA VAL A 12 -6.79 1.32 -8.47
C VAL A 12 -6.06 0.92 -7.20
N LEU A 13 -4.92 1.54 -6.94
CA LEU A 13 -4.15 1.40 -5.70
C LEU A 13 -4.11 2.76 -5.00
N CYS A 14 -4.43 2.78 -3.70
CA CYS A 14 -4.33 3.97 -2.89
C CYS A 14 -3.29 3.75 -1.80
N ALA A 15 -2.31 4.66 -1.72
CA ALA A 15 -1.31 4.69 -0.66
C ALA A 15 -1.63 5.81 0.32
N TYR A 16 -1.65 5.48 1.61
CA TYR A 16 -1.92 6.40 2.71
C TYR A 16 -0.73 6.44 3.65
N GLN A 17 -0.21 7.63 3.93
CA GLN A 17 0.74 7.83 5.02
C GLN A 17 -0.03 8.19 6.28
N LEU A 18 0.17 7.39 7.32
CA LEU A 18 -0.58 7.45 8.56
C LEU A 18 0.32 7.75 9.76
N THR A 19 -0.17 8.58 10.67
CA THR A 19 0.41 8.73 12.02
C THR A 19 0.12 7.49 12.87
N ASP A 20 -1.09 6.92 12.74
CA ASP A 20 -1.53 5.62 13.27
C ASP A 20 -2.68 5.06 12.42
N ALA A 21 -2.98 3.77 12.53
CA ALA A 21 -3.97 3.09 11.69
C ALA A 21 -5.38 3.04 12.28
N ASN A 22 -5.68 3.67 13.41
CA ASN A 22 -6.97 3.46 14.09
C ASN A 22 -8.15 3.93 13.23
N ALA A 23 -8.10 5.16 12.72
CA ALA A 23 -9.15 5.69 11.87
C ALA A 23 -9.27 4.93 10.54
N PHE A 24 -8.14 4.45 10.01
CA PHE A 24 -8.12 3.62 8.80
C PHE A 24 -8.82 2.27 9.05
N HIS A 25 -8.53 1.60 10.18
CA HIS A 25 -9.21 0.38 10.58
C HIS A 25 -10.72 0.59 10.79
N GLN A 26 -11.11 1.68 11.46
CA GLN A 26 -12.51 2.03 11.63
C GLN A 26 -13.20 2.21 10.28
N MET A 27 -12.55 2.92 9.35
CA MET A 27 -13.06 3.08 7.98
C MET A 27 -13.21 1.74 7.26
N LEU A 28 -12.31 0.78 7.44
CA LEU A 28 -12.47 -0.55 6.85
C LEU A 28 -13.70 -1.30 7.37
N GLU A 29 -14.15 -1.01 8.59
CA GLU A 29 -15.32 -1.66 9.18
C GLU A 29 -16.66 -1.05 8.77
N GLU A 30 -16.65 0.17 8.23
CA GLU A 30 -17.86 0.80 7.71
C GLU A 30 -18.39 0.09 6.45
N LYS A 31 -19.72 0.12 6.28
CA LYS A 31 -20.42 -0.56 5.19
C LYS A 31 -19.91 -0.15 3.80
N ASP A 32 -19.60 1.12 3.62
CA ASP A 32 -19.11 1.74 2.38
C ASP A 32 -17.66 2.20 2.49
N GLY A 33 -16.98 1.91 3.59
CA GLY A 33 -15.68 2.48 3.90
C GLY A 33 -14.57 2.06 2.95
N MET A 34 -14.64 0.84 2.39
CA MET A 34 -13.74 0.43 1.30
C MET A 34 -13.86 1.34 0.07
N ALA A 35 -15.09 1.65 -0.36
CA ALA A 35 -15.33 2.53 -1.49
C ALA A 35 -14.83 3.95 -1.20
N ARG A 36 -15.04 4.44 0.03
CA ARG A 36 -14.52 5.72 0.51
C ARG A 36 -12.99 5.76 0.50
N LEU A 37 -12.33 4.71 0.97
CA LEU A 37 -10.87 4.59 0.93
C LEU A 37 -10.32 4.51 -0.50
N LEU A 38 -11.09 4.04 -1.48
CA LEU A 38 -10.70 4.05 -2.89
C LEU A 38 -10.90 5.41 -3.58
N VAL A 39 -11.58 6.37 -2.94
CA VAL A 39 -11.57 7.78 -3.37
C VAL A 39 -10.17 8.38 -3.23
N CYS A 40 -9.34 7.86 -2.33
CA CYS A 40 -7.94 8.25 -2.12
C CYS A 40 -7.75 9.69 -1.64
N THR A 41 -8.44 10.06 -0.56
CA THR A 41 -8.34 11.41 0.02
C THR A 41 -8.10 11.33 1.51
N ARG A 42 -7.58 12.42 2.11
CA ARG A 42 -7.45 12.52 3.56
C ARG A 42 -8.85 12.60 4.16
N PHE A 43 -9.18 11.65 5.03
CA PHE A 43 -10.51 11.56 5.65
C PHE A 43 -10.47 11.73 7.18
N ASP A 44 -9.28 11.74 7.78
CA ASP A 44 -9.05 11.84 9.22
C ASP A 44 -7.71 12.56 9.50
N PRO A 45 -7.53 13.27 10.62
CA PRO A 45 -6.27 13.92 10.97
C PRO A 45 -5.06 12.98 11.07
N SER A 46 -5.26 11.69 11.37
CA SER A 46 -4.21 10.67 11.37
C SER A 46 -3.65 10.37 9.98
N VAL A 47 -4.37 10.77 8.91
CA VAL A 47 -3.95 10.61 7.52
C VAL A 47 -3.15 11.84 7.07
N ASN A 48 -1.83 11.70 7.02
CA ASN A 48 -0.92 12.77 6.66
C ASN A 48 -0.90 13.03 5.14
N TYR A 49 -1.00 11.96 4.35
CA TYR A 49 -0.95 12.02 2.89
C TYR A 49 -1.72 10.86 2.26
N ALA A 50 -2.27 11.08 1.07
CA ALA A 50 -2.94 10.07 0.25
C ALA A 50 -2.53 10.21 -1.22
N LYS A 51 -2.23 9.10 -1.90
CA LYS A 51 -1.87 9.08 -3.32
C LYS A 51 -2.54 7.92 -4.05
N LYS A 52 -3.23 8.27 -5.14
CA LYS A 52 -3.87 7.32 -6.03
C LYS A 52 -2.92 6.94 -7.16
N MET A 53 -2.83 5.66 -7.42
CA MET A 53 -2.08 5.07 -8.52
C MET A 53 -3.00 4.16 -9.33
N ILE A 54 -2.79 4.14 -10.64
CA ILE A 54 -3.46 3.22 -11.55
C ILE A 54 -2.38 2.25 -12.04
N VAL A 55 -2.52 0.98 -11.70
CA VAL A 55 -1.54 -0.06 -12.05
C VAL A 55 -2.12 -0.92 -13.16
N GLN A 56 -1.41 -1.00 -14.29
CA GLN A 56 -1.81 -1.83 -15.42
C GLN A 56 -1.36 -3.29 -15.22
N PRO A 57 -2.07 -4.27 -15.79
CA PRO A 57 -1.64 -5.66 -15.79
C PRO A 57 -0.21 -5.82 -16.37
N GLY A 58 0.66 -6.50 -15.62
CA GLY A 58 2.04 -6.77 -16.04
C GLY A 58 2.98 -5.55 -15.95
N GLN A 59 2.51 -4.44 -15.36
CA GLN A 59 3.33 -3.26 -15.14
C GLN A 59 4.14 -3.37 -13.86
N ASP A 60 5.43 -3.10 -13.95
CA ASP A 60 6.26 -2.74 -12.81
C ASP A 60 6.12 -1.23 -12.56
N LEU A 61 5.53 -0.86 -11.42
CA LEU A 61 5.36 0.54 -11.03
C LEU A 61 6.34 0.89 -9.90
N TYR A 62 7.20 1.86 -10.15
CA TYR A 62 8.08 2.45 -9.15
C TYR A 62 7.56 3.84 -8.79
N GLU A 63 7.26 4.06 -7.52
CA GLU A 63 6.73 5.32 -7.02
C GLU A 63 7.55 5.82 -5.83
N ALA A 64 8.17 6.99 -5.99
CA ALA A 64 8.90 7.64 -4.92
C ALA A 64 7.96 8.58 -4.16
N MET A 65 7.85 8.37 -2.85
CA MET A 65 7.01 9.19 -1.98
C MET A 65 7.85 9.80 -0.86
N GLU A 66 7.84 11.12 -0.77
CA GLU A 66 8.45 11.81 0.37
C GLU A 66 7.65 11.48 1.64
N LYS A 67 8.36 11.00 2.66
CA LYS A 67 7.75 10.71 3.95
C LYS A 67 7.32 12.02 4.61
N THR A 68 6.01 12.20 4.81
CA THR A 68 5.47 13.32 5.57
C THR A 68 5.89 13.22 7.03
N GLU A 69 6.14 14.35 7.67
CA GLU A 69 6.50 14.40 9.08
C GLU A 69 5.41 13.74 9.95
N GLY A 70 5.84 13.03 10.99
CA GLY A 70 4.92 12.31 11.88
C GLY A 70 4.42 10.97 11.33
N THR A 71 4.61 10.65 10.04
CA THR A 71 4.20 9.36 9.48
C THR A 71 4.92 8.20 10.16
N ARG A 72 4.15 7.22 10.61
CA ARG A 72 4.65 5.98 11.22
C ARG A 72 4.28 4.74 10.43
N GLN A 73 3.24 4.81 9.61
CA GLN A 73 2.72 3.68 8.86
C GLN A 73 2.36 4.09 7.43
N VAL A 74 2.46 3.13 6.51
CA VAL A 74 1.91 3.23 5.16
C VAL A 74 0.81 2.18 5.03
N ALA A 75 -0.41 2.61 4.71
CA ALA A 75 -1.51 1.72 4.40
C ALA A 75 -1.77 1.75 2.89
N LEU A 76 -1.97 0.57 2.32
CA LEU A 76 -2.23 0.35 0.90
C LEU A 76 -3.56 -0.36 0.76
N ILE A 77 -4.38 0.11 -0.17
CA ILE A 77 -5.65 -0.52 -0.51
C ILE A 77 -5.82 -0.62 -2.02
N ALA A 78 -6.21 -1.80 -2.49
CA ALA A 78 -6.44 -2.12 -3.88
C ALA A 78 -7.93 -2.37 -4.17
N GLY A 79 -8.42 -1.83 -5.28
CA GLY A 79 -9.81 -2.03 -5.74
C GLY A 79 -10.00 -3.32 -6.53
N TYR A 80 -9.78 -4.49 -5.92
CA TYR A 80 -10.03 -5.79 -6.55
C TYR A 80 -11.52 -6.03 -6.79
N TYR A 81 -11.87 -6.76 -7.86
CA TYR A 81 -13.26 -7.05 -8.22
C TYR A 81 -13.97 -7.94 -7.19
N GLU A 82 -13.30 -8.99 -6.69
CA GLU A 82 -13.79 -9.81 -5.59
C GLU A 82 -13.27 -9.22 -4.27
N PHE A 83 -14.11 -8.39 -3.64
CA PHE A 83 -13.73 -7.58 -2.49
C PHE A 83 -13.65 -8.40 -1.20
N GLN A 84 -12.48 -8.97 -0.90
CA GLN A 84 -12.17 -9.47 0.46
C GLN A 84 -11.25 -8.49 1.19
N LYS A 85 -11.76 -7.85 2.26
CA LYS A 85 -11.05 -6.79 3.03
C LYS A 85 -9.61 -7.17 3.39
N LYS A 86 -9.39 -8.41 3.87
CA LYS A 86 -8.08 -8.89 4.31
C LYS A 86 -7.05 -9.01 3.19
N GLN A 87 -7.50 -9.23 1.96
CA GLN A 87 -6.63 -9.44 0.80
C GLN A 87 -6.35 -8.12 0.07
N ALA A 88 -7.32 -7.20 0.10
CA ALA A 88 -7.25 -5.91 -0.58
C ALA A 88 -6.42 -4.85 0.16
N VAL A 89 -5.98 -5.12 1.39
CA VAL A 89 -5.35 -4.12 2.27
C VAL A 89 -4.02 -4.64 2.83
N LYS A 90 -3.00 -3.77 2.81
CA LYS A 90 -1.71 -4.01 3.46
C LYS A 90 -1.31 -2.80 4.29
N ILE A 91 -0.91 -3.00 5.54
CA ILE A 91 -0.38 -1.92 6.41
C ILE A 91 1.05 -2.26 6.79
N ILE A 92 1.95 -1.31 6.58
CA ILE A 92 3.39 -1.45 6.78
C ILE A 92 3.83 -0.40 7.80
N SER A 93 4.52 -0.84 8.85
CA SER A 93 5.09 0.07 9.84
C SER A 93 6.46 0.56 9.39
N LEU A 94 6.63 1.88 9.36
CA LEU A 94 7.91 2.50 9.05
C LEU A 94 8.81 2.48 10.29
N PRO A 95 10.13 2.28 10.12
CA PRO A 95 11.06 2.37 11.24
C PRO A 95 11.03 3.78 11.84
N VAL A 96 10.62 3.88 13.10
CA VAL A 96 10.78 5.09 13.91
C VAL A 96 12.24 5.13 14.33
N LYS A 97 13.00 6.12 13.82
CA LYS A 97 14.42 6.32 14.16
C LYS A 97 14.59 6.46 15.68
N LYS A 98 14.80 5.35 16.39
CA LYS A 98 15.40 5.32 17.72
C LYS A 98 16.84 4.84 17.53
N MET A 99 17.78 5.64 18.02
CA MET A 99 19.23 5.39 18.15
C MET A 99 20.17 5.76 16.97
N PHE A 100 20.84 6.91 17.12
CA PHE A 100 22.29 7.14 17.13
C PHE A 100 23.24 6.28 16.24
N PHE A 101 24.09 6.97 15.46
CA PHE A 101 25.40 6.59 14.89
C PHE A 101 25.58 5.95 13.50
N PHE A 102 24.55 5.70 12.68
CA PHE A 102 24.77 5.46 11.24
C PHE A 102 23.83 6.28 10.37
N LYS A 103 24.35 7.39 9.84
CA LYS A 103 23.72 8.14 8.75
C LYS A 103 23.74 7.26 7.49
N LYS A 104 22.67 6.50 7.26
CA LYS A 104 22.18 6.31 5.90
C LYS A 104 20.83 7.00 5.82
N ALA A 105 20.76 8.05 5.01
CA ALA A 105 19.51 8.59 4.52
C ALA A 105 18.91 7.52 3.58
N GLY A 106 18.35 6.47 4.15
CA GLY A 106 17.68 5.42 3.42
C GLY A 106 16.18 5.62 3.53
N GLY A 107 15.51 5.79 2.40
CA GLY A 107 14.08 5.56 2.32
C GLY A 107 13.75 4.12 2.74
N THR A 108 12.47 3.83 2.95
CA THR A 108 12.01 2.46 3.11
C THR A 108 11.51 1.99 1.76
N ASP A 109 12.26 1.10 1.12
CA ASP A 109 11.81 0.44 -0.10
C ASP A 109 10.73 -0.57 0.27
N ILE A 110 9.57 -0.45 -0.39
CA ILE A 110 8.41 -1.31 -0.19
C ILE A 110 8.15 -2.01 -1.52
N SER A 111 8.48 -3.29 -1.61
CA SER A 111 8.26 -4.12 -2.79
C SER A 111 7.04 -5.02 -2.59
N LEU A 112 6.04 -4.86 -3.45
CA LEU A 112 4.76 -5.56 -3.33
C LEU A 112 4.37 -6.17 -4.66
N TYR A 113 3.72 -7.33 -4.59
CA TYR A 113 3.13 -8.01 -5.73
C TYR A 113 1.60 -7.92 -5.66
N LEU A 114 0.99 -7.34 -6.70
CA LEU A 114 -0.46 -7.19 -6.81
C LEU A 114 -1.03 -8.36 -7.63
N SER A 115 -1.53 -9.38 -6.94
CA SER A 115 -2.03 -10.59 -7.57
C SER A 115 -3.41 -10.35 -8.23
N SER A 116 -4.16 -11.41 -8.57
CA SER A 116 -5.54 -11.26 -9.05
C SER A 116 -6.50 -10.79 -7.97
N GLN A 117 -6.21 -11.04 -6.69
CA GLN A 117 -7.16 -10.84 -5.58
C GLN A 117 -6.52 -10.29 -4.29
N GLU A 118 -5.18 -10.21 -4.21
CA GLU A 118 -4.47 -9.92 -2.97
C GLU A 118 -3.24 -9.02 -3.17
N ILE A 119 -2.95 -8.16 -2.19
CA ILE A 119 -1.65 -7.48 -2.06
C ILE A 119 -0.70 -8.38 -1.27
N GLN A 120 0.36 -8.87 -1.93
CA GLN A 120 1.34 -9.77 -1.34
C GLN A 120 2.69 -9.07 -1.15
N ASP A 121 3.44 -9.49 -0.13
CA ASP A 121 4.85 -9.13 -0.05
C ASP A 121 5.58 -9.78 -1.22
N MET A 122 6.44 -9.04 -1.90
CA MET A 122 7.29 -9.66 -2.90
C MET A 122 8.26 -10.62 -2.17
N PRO A 123 8.31 -11.90 -2.53
CA PRO A 123 9.26 -12.81 -1.92
C PRO A 123 10.68 -12.30 -2.18
N ASP A 124 11.53 -12.30 -1.16
CA ASP A 124 12.96 -12.01 -1.30
C ASP A 124 13.52 -12.92 -2.39
N GLN A 125 13.80 -12.35 -3.56
CA GLN A 125 14.61 -13.01 -4.58
C GLN A 125 16.01 -13.09 -3.99
N LYS A 126 16.33 -14.20 -3.28
CA LYS A 126 17.72 -14.58 -3.11
C LYS A 126 18.32 -14.62 -4.52
N SER A 127 19.28 -13.75 -4.76
CA SER A 127 20.06 -13.73 -5.99
C SER A 127 20.60 -15.13 -6.26
N GLU A 128 19.97 -15.88 -7.16
CA GLU A 128 20.60 -17.03 -7.82
C GLU A 128 21.60 -16.49 -8.85
N GLY A 129 22.69 -15.93 -8.33
CA GLY A 129 23.96 -15.84 -9.02
C GLY A 129 24.69 -17.17 -8.83
N GLY A 130 24.20 -18.22 -9.48
CA GLY A 130 24.91 -19.49 -9.63
C GLY A 130 25.69 -19.45 -10.94
N LYS A 131 27.02 -19.55 -10.81
CA LYS A 131 28.05 -19.58 -11.87
C LYS A 131 27.69 -20.43 -13.10
#